data_AF-A0AAV4BVS2-F1
#
_entry.id   AF-A0AAV4BVS2-F1
#
_cell.length_a   1.000
_cell.length_b   1.000
_cell.length_c   1.000
_cell.angle_alpha   90.00
_cell.angle_beta   90.00
_cell.angle_gamma   90.00
#
_symmetry.space_group_name_H-M   'P 1'
#
loop_
_entity.id
_entity.type
_entity.pdbx_description
1 polymer ?
#
loop_
_entity_poly.entity_id
_entity_poly.type
_entity_poly.pdbx_seq_one_letter_code
_entity_poly.pdbx_strand_id
1 'polypeptide(L)'
;MMMMMDDDDDDDDDDDDDDDDDDDDDDDDDDDDDDDDDDDDDDDDDDDDDDWRHLQPLELRSFTNKRLCVVSHLQHYLAVTQDIRLGDQLFLTYIKPHRPIARGTLSRWMKMILKMAGVNTEVYSAHSTRVASTSAAMVRNVPLDVILRSAGWS
;
A
#
# COMPACT_ATOMS: atom_id res chain seq x y z
N MET A 1 -17.49 -66.15 6.74
CA MET A 1 -16.61 -66.38 7.90
C MET A 1 -16.40 -65.01 8.52
N MET A 2 -16.98 -64.67 9.69
CA MET A 2 -17.40 -65.51 10.83
C MET A 2 -16.17 -66.24 11.40
N MET A 3 -15.75 -66.13 12.66
CA MET A 3 -16.39 -65.68 13.92
C MET A 3 -15.40 -64.83 14.78
N MET A 4 -15.83 -64.03 15.79
CA MET A 4 -15.86 -64.28 17.27
C MET A 4 -14.52 -64.80 17.88
N MET A 5 -14.12 -64.57 19.14
CA MET A 5 -14.72 -63.91 20.33
C MET A 5 -13.88 -62.68 20.77
N ASP A 6 -14.31 -61.70 21.59
CA ASP A 6 -15.12 -61.65 22.85
C ASP A 6 -14.33 -62.08 24.12
N ASP A 7 -14.80 -61.68 25.32
CA ASP A 7 -14.31 -62.01 26.70
C ASP A 7 -12.98 -61.29 27.13
N ASP A 8 -12.59 -61.00 28.39
CA ASP A 8 -13.12 -60.82 29.78
C ASP A 8 -11.94 -60.16 30.58
N ASP A 9 -11.99 -59.41 31.70
CA ASP A 9 -13.01 -58.76 32.57
C ASP A 9 -13.07 -57.21 32.25
N ASP A 10 -13.23 -56.14 33.08
CA ASP A 10 -13.52 -55.83 34.52
C ASP A 10 -14.27 -54.43 34.69
N ASP A 11 -14.62 -53.97 35.92
CA ASP A 11 -15.72 -53.01 36.29
C ASP A 11 -15.34 -51.85 37.31
N ASP A 12 -16.36 -51.21 37.95
CA ASP A 12 -16.43 -50.15 39.01
C ASP A 12 -16.24 -48.68 38.51
N ASP A 13 -17.24 -47.78 38.35
CA ASP A 13 -18.48 -47.34 39.07
C ASP A 13 -18.28 -46.32 40.23
N ASP A 14 -19.39 -45.65 40.62
CA ASP A 14 -19.61 -44.60 41.64
C ASP A 14 -19.01 -43.19 41.33
N ASP A 15 -19.71 -42.06 41.48
CA ASP A 15 -21.13 -41.84 41.85
C ASP A 15 -21.61 -40.42 41.44
N ASP A 16 -22.92 -40.19 41.63
CA ASP A 16 -23.72 -38.97 41.43
C ASP A 16 -23.11 -37.60 41.79
N ASP A 17 -23.56 -36.55 41.09
CA ASP A 17 -24.35 -35.46 41.71
C ASP A 17 -25.17 -34.76 40.61
N ASP A 18 -26.50 -34.86 40.67
CA ASP A 18 -27.43 -33.98 39.96
C ASP A 18 -27.49 -32.62 40.67
N ASP A 19 -27.53 -31.51 39.93
CA ASP A 19 -28.23 -30.30 40.36
C ASP A 19 -28.85 -29.63 39.12
N ASP A 20 -30.16 -29.37 39.22
CA ASP A 20 -31.07 -28.94 38.14
C ASP A 20 -31.11 -27.40 37.97
N ASP A 21 -32.01 -26.96 37.07
CA ASP A 21 -32.69 -25.66 37.02
C ASP A 21 -31.94 -24.43 36.44
N ASP A 22 -32.34 -24.15 35.19
CA ASP A 22 -32.88 -22.88 34.69
C ASP A 22 -31.99 -21.64 34.42
N ASP A 23 -31.99 -21.31 33.13
CA ASP A 23 -31.91 -19.99 32.49
C ASP A 23 -32.38 -18.79 33.35
N ASP A 24 -31.59 -17.71 33.35
CA ASP A 24 -32.09 -16.34 33.20
C ASP A 24 -30.96 -15.46 32.59
N ASP A 25 -31.30 -14.55 31.69
CA ASP A 25 -30.35 -13.72 30.93
C ASP A 25 -29.69 -12.61 31.78
N ASP A 26 -28.44 -12.25 31.47
CA ASP A 26 -27.94 -10.86 31.55
C ASP A 26 -26.73 -10.70 30.59
N ASP A 27 -26.71 -9.62 29.81
CA ASP A 27 -25.79 -9.41 28.68
C ASP A 27 -24.32 -9.14 29.08
N ASP A 28 -23.37 -9.66 28.30
CA ASP A 28 -22.07 -9.01 28.01
C ASP A 28 -21.54 -9.56 26.66
N ASP A 29 -21.73 -8.80 25.57
CA ASP A 29 -21.29 -9.14 24.20
C ASP A 29 -19.75 -8.94 24.04
N ASP A 30 -18.94 -9.85 24.58
CA ASP A 30 -17.51 -9.99 24.21
C ASP A 30 -17.38 -10.79 22.89
N ASP A 31 -17.89 -10.21 21.78
CA ASP A 31 -17.54 -10.63 20.41
C ASP A 31 -16.08 -10.22 20.13
N ASP A 32 -15.12 -11.08 20.55
CA ASP A 32 -13.70 -11.05 20.14
C ASP A 32 -13.55 -11.43 18.64
N ASP A 33 -14.28 -10.73 17.76
CA ASP A 33 -13.99 -10.68 16.32
C ASP A 33 -12.71 -9.83 16.13
N ASP A 34 -11.56 -10.48 16.31
CA ASP A 34 -10.22 -10.04 15.86
C ASP A 34 -10.17 -9.98 14.30
N ASP A 35 -11.12 -9.28 13.68
CA ASP A 35 -10.97 -8.78 12.32
C ASP A 35 -9.90 -7.67 12.36
N ASP A 36 -8.64 -8.08 12.17
CA ASP A 36 -7.50 -7.25 11.74
C ASP A 36 -7.81 -6.63 10.36
N ASP A 37 -8.87 -5.82 10.27
CA ASP A 37 -9.03 -4.83 9.22
C ASP A 37 -7.93 -3.78 9.43
N ASP A 38 -6.76 -4.08 8.84
CA ASP A 38 -5.72 -3.14 8.42
C ASP A 38 -6.33 -2.12 7.41
N ASP A 39 -7.37 -1.40 7.84
CA ASP A 39 -7.83 -0.15 7.24
C ASP A 39 -6.74 0.90 7.53
N ASP A 40 -5.69 0.76 6.70
CA ASP A 40 -4.57 1.66 6.38
C ASP A 40 -5.16 2.96 5.74
N ASP A 41 -6.24 3.48 6.34
CA ASP A 41 -6.94 4.74 6.05
C ASP A 41 -6.10 5.90 6.60
N ASP A 42 -4.89 5.96 6.02
CA ASP A 42 -3.96 7.09 5.88
C ASP A 42 -4.64 8.27 5.12
N ASP A 43 -5.97 8.42 5.23
CA ASP A 43 -6.75 9.62 4.88
C ASP A 43 -6.57 10.66 6.00
N ASP A 44 -5.29 10.97 6.28
CA ASP A 44 -4.83 12.28 6.75
C ASP A 44 -5.21 13.31 5.67
N ASP A 45 -6.51 13.60 5.56
CA ASP A 45 -7.08 14.76 4.87
C ASP A 45 -6.84 16.02 5.73
N ASP A 46 -5.61 16.14 6.23
CA ASP A 46 -5.03 17.38 6.72
C ASP A 46 -5.02 18.34 5.52
N ASP A 47 -6.00 19.26 5.53
CA ASP A 47 -6.13 20.44 4.67
C ASP A 47 -4.99 21.46 4.95
N ASP A 48 -3.78 20.95 5.22
CA ASP A 48 -2.53 21.69 5.28
C ASP A 48 -2.27 22.18 3.84
N ASP A 49 -2.59 23.46 3.60
CA ASP A 49 -2.55 24.20 2.33
C ASP A 49 -1.07 24.33 1.87
N ASP A 50 -0.53 23.19 1.45
CA ASP A 50 0.90 22.89 1.45
C ASP A 50 1.66 23.81 0.47
N ASP A 51 2.55 24.66 1.02
CA ASP A 51 3.10 25.82 0.29
C ASP A 51 4.22 25.43 -0.69
N TRP A 52 3.86 24.66 -1.72
CA TRP A 52 4.71 24.23 -2.83
C TRP A 52 5.38 25.38 -3.60
N ARG A 53 5.00 26.63 -3.34
CA ARG A 53 5.50 27.86 -3.99
C ARG A 53 7.01 28.10 -3.80
N HIS A 54 7.68 27.31 -2.95
CA HIS A 54 9.13 27.37 -2.73
C HIS A 54 9.94 26.33 -3.53
N LEU A 55 9.31 25.34 -4.16
CA LEU A 55 10.04 24.35 -4.96
C LEU A 55 10.63 24.97 -6.25
N GLN A 56 11.91 24.68 -6.50
CA GLN A 56 12.58 25.08 -7.75
C GLN A 56 12.12 24.21 -8.93
N PRO A 57 12.01 24.75 -10.16
CA PRO A 57 11.63 23.98 -11.34
C PRO A 57 12.54 22.76 -11.57
N LEU A 58 11.93 21.58 -11.75
CA LEU A 58 12.66 20.32 -11.86
C LEU A 58 13.31 20.12 -13.25
N GLU A 59 14.64 20.29 -13.33
CA GLU A 59 15.42 20.00 -14.55
C GLU A 59 15.55 18.48 -14.82
N LEU A 60 14.67 17.91 -15.64
CA LEU A 60 14.80 16.53 -16.11
C LEU A 60 15.80 16.41 -17.27
N ARG A 61 16.90 15.70 -17.04
CA ARG A 61 17.96 15.46 -18.04
C ARG A 61 17.72 14.14 -18.79
N SER A 62 17.98 14.13 -20.10
CA SER A 62 17.85 12.93 -20.93
C SER A 62 18.92 11.89 -20.60
N PHE A 63 18.52 10.60 -20.52
CA PHE A 63 19.41 9.48 -20.21
C PHE A 63 19.70 8.60 -21.43
N THR A 64 20.92 8.05 -21.51
CA THR A 64 21.42 7.31 -22.69
C THR A 64 20.57 6.08 -23.04
N ASN A 65 20.10 5.32 -22.04
CA ASN A 65 19.18 4.20 -22.28
C ASN A 65 17.75 4.74 -22.40
N LYS A 66 17.20 4.74 -23.63
CA LYS A 66 15.83 5.19 -23.90
C LYS A 66 14.77 4.48 -23.04
N ARG A 67 14.97 3.20 -22.68
CA ARG A 67 14.04 2.44 -21.81
C ARG A 67 14.06 2.87 -20.34
N LEU A 68 14.99 3.74 -19.94
CA LEU A 68 15.11 4.34 -18.60
C LEU A 68 15.11 5.87 -18.64
N CYS A 69 14.90 6.48 -19.82
CA CYS A 69 14.96 7.92 -20.01
C CYS A 69 13.59 8.57 -19.71
N VAL A 70 13.46 9.22 -18.55
CA VAL A 70 12.22 9.92 -18.15
C VAL A 70 11.77 10.94 -19.21
N VAL A 71 12.70 11.73 -19.76
CA VAL A 71 12.41 12.73 -20.81
C VAL A 71 11.76 12.09 -22.04
N SER A 72 12.28 10.95 -22.50
CA SER A 72 11.72 10.25 -23.67
C SER A 72 10.33 9.68 -23.41
N HIS A 73 10.07 9.18 -22.19
CA HIS A 73 8.75 8.66 -21.82
C HIS A 73 7.73 9.79 -21.67
N LEU A 74 8.11 10.92 -21.04
CA LEU A 74 7.24 12.10 -20.93
C LEU A 74 6.91 12.70 -22.30
N GLN A 75 7.90 12.85 -23.19
CA GLN A 75 7.67 13.32 -24.55
C GLN A 75 6.69 12.42 -25.32
N HIS A 76 6.83 11.09 -25.20
CA HIS A 76 5.90 10.15 -25.83
C HIS A 76 4.51 10.20 -25.19
N TYR A 77 4.42 10.24 -23.86
CA TYR A 77 3.16 10.31 -23.12
C TYR A 77 2.36 11.59 -23.43
N LEU A 78 3.04 12.75 -23.50
CA LEU A 78 2.42 14.01 -23.89
C LEU A 78 1.89 13.94 -25.34
N ALA A 79 2.66 13.37 -26.27
CA ALA A 79 2.22 13.22 -27.65
C ALA A 79 0.99 12.29 -27.81
N VAL A 80 0.90 11.18 -27.07
CA VAL A 80 -0.25 10.26 -27.16
C VAL A 80 -1.46 10.70 -26.31
N THR A 81 -1.28 11.61 -25.34
CA THR A 81 -2.38 12.18 -24.55
C THR A 81 -2.87 13.54 -25.06
N GLN A 82 -2.25 14.12 -26.09
CA GLN A 82 -2.52 15.48 -26.56
C GLN A 82 -4.01 15.72 -26.88
N ASP A 83 -4.64 14.84 -27.66
CA ASP A 83 -6.02 15.04 -28.14
C ASP A 83 -7.12 14.76 -27.09
N ILE A 84 -6.74 14.18 -25.93
CA ILE A 84 -7.66 13.85 -24.83
C ILE A 84 -7.42 14.69 -23.56
N ARG A 85 -6.50 15.66 -23.63
CA ARG A 85 -6.06 16.46 -22.49
C ARG A 85 -6.94 17.70 -22.31
N LEU A 86 -7.62 17.77 -21.17
CA LEU A 86 -8.54 18.87 -20.82
C LEU A 86 -7.93 19.92 -19.89
N GLY A 87 -6.66 19.75 -19.48
CA GLY A 87 -5.98 20.63 -18.52
C GLY A 87 -4.45 20.40 -18.51
N ASP A 88 -3.77 21.12 -17.63
CA ASP A 88 -2.32 21.12 -17.46
C ASP A 88 -1.78 19.90 -16.70
N GLN A 89 -2.50 19.40 -15.68
CA GLN A 89 -2.07 18.29 -14.83
C GLN A 89 -1.58 17.09 -15.64
N LEU A 90 -0.35 16.64 -15.34
CA LEU A 90 0.40 15.73 -16.21
C LEU A 90 -0.32 14.39 -16.49
N PHE A 91 -0.74 13.67 -15.45
CA PHE A 91 -1.26 12.30 -15.59
C PHE A 91 -2.78 12.23 -15.70
N LEU A 92 -3.26 11.41 -16.63
CA LEU A 92 -4.68 11.15 -16.92
C LEU A 92 -5.06 9.68 -16.63
N THR A 93 -6.34 9.43 -16.31
CA THR A 93 -6.92 8.09 -16.17
C THR A 93 -6.87 7.31 -17.48
N TYR A 94 -6.49 6.03 -17.43
CA TYR A 94 -6.53 5.15 -18.61
C TYR A 94 -7.95 4.64 -18.93
N ILE A 95 -8.90 4.77 -17.98
CA ILE A 95 -10.32 4.45 -18.15
C ILE A 95 -11.07 5.70 -18.64
N LYS A 96 -12.07 5.51 -19.51
CA LYS A 96 -12.95 6.59 -19.99
C LYS A 96 -14.03 6.95 -18.94
N PRO A 97 -14.38 8.23 -18.77
CA PRO A 97 -13.80 9.41 -19.41
C PRO A 97 -12.37 9.69 -18.92
N HIS A 98 -11.46 10.01 -19.83
CA HIS A 98 -10.08 10.36 -19.48
C HIS A 98 -10.06 11.70 -18.74
N ARG A 99 -9.79 11.65 -17.43
CA ARG A 99 -9.73 12.80 -16.53
C ARG A 99 -8.34 12.88 -15.88
N PRO A 100 -7.93 14.02 -15.32
CA PRO A 100 -6.76 14.06 -14.44
C PRO A 100 -6.92 13.11 -13.24
N ILE A 101 -5.82 12.58 -12.71
CA ILE A 101 -5.83 11.62 -11.59
C ILE A 101 -5.72 12.30 -10.22
N ALA A 102 -6.19 11.64 -9.15
CA ALA A 102 -6.00 12.12 -7.77
C ALA A 102 -4.63 11.73 -7.19
N ARG A 103 -4.21 12.37 -6.07
CA ARG A 103 -2.97 12.05 -5.32
C ARG A 103 -2.89 10.55 -5.01
N GLY A 104 -3.94 10.00 -4.38
CA GLY A 104 -4.05 8.57 -4.04
C GLY A 104 -4.02 7.62 -5.23
N THR A 105 -4.54 8.00 -6.41
CA THR A 105 -4.43 7.18 -7.64
C THR A 105 -2.97 6.98 -8.05
N LEU A 106 -2.17 8.05 -8.00
CA LEU A 106 -0.75 7.99 -8.33
C LEU A 106 0.06 7.19 -7.29
N SER A 107 -0.28 7.33 -6.00
CA SER A 107 0.32 6.53 -4.92
C SER A 107 0.05 5.03 -5.10
N ARG A 108 -1.22 4.65 -5.33
CA ARG A 108 -1.63 3.26 -5.58
C ARG A 108 -0.93 2.68 -6.83
N TRP A 109 -0.79 3.45 -7.93
CA TRP A 109 0.01 3.04 -9.10
C TRP A 109 1.50 2.85 -8.78
N MET A 110 2.09 3.63 -7.87
CA MET A 110 3.47 3.43 -7.42
C MET A 110 3.62 2.17 -6.55
N LYS A 111 2.72 1.90 -5.57
CA LYS A 111 2.71 0.64 -4.79
C LYS A 111 2.58 -0.58 -5.74
N MET A 112 1.73 -0.50 -6.77
CA MET A 112 1.63 -1.53 -7.83
C MET A 112 2.92 -1.74 -8.64
N ILE A 113 3.62 -0.66 -9.04
CA ILE A 113 4.87 -0.76 -9.80
C ILE A 113 5.99 -1.39 -8.95
N LEU A 114 6.05 -1.08 -7.66
CA LEU A 114 6.96 -1.72 -6.70
C LEU A 114 6.66 -3.23 -6.59
N LYS A 115 5.39 -3.62 -6.43
CA LYS A 115 4.96 -5.03 -6.38
C LYS A 115 5.33 -5.79 -7.66
N MET A 116 5.09 -5.20 -8.83
CA MET A 116 5.49 -5.76 -10.14
C MET A 116 7.01 -5.86 -10.34
N ALA A 117 7.80 -5.05 -9.63
CA ALA A 117 9.26 -5.12 -9.63
C ALA A 117 9.83 -6.15 -8.62
N GLY A 118 8.97 -6.84 -7.85
CA GLY A 118 9.37 -7.79 -6.82
C GLY A 118 9.81 -7.16 -5.49
N VAL A 119 9.43 -5.89 -5.25
CA VAL A 119 9.63 -5.22 -3.96
C VAL A 119 8.48 -5.60 -3.03
N ASN A 120 8.78 -5.90 -1.75
CA ASN A 120 7.76 -6.17 -0.75
C ASN A 120 6.95 -4.90 -0.44
N THR A 121 5.70 -4.84 -0.89
CA THR A 121 4.82 -3.68 -0.71
C THR A 121 4.29 -3.52 0.70
N GLU A 122 4.40 -4.54 1.54
CA GLU A 122 3.92 -4.51 2.93
C GLU A 122 5.01 -3.93 3.86
N VAL A 123 6.16 -3.55 3.29
CA VAL A 123 7.25 -2.81 3.96
C VAL A 123 7.63 -1.54 3.19
N TYR A 124 7.35 -1.47 1.88
CA TYR A 124 7.75 -0.36 1.02
C TYR A 124 6.56 0.25 0.26
N SER A 125 6.04 1.36 0.80
CA SER A 125 5.04 2.22 0.15
C SER A 125 5.64 3.08 -0.97
N ALA A 126 4.78 3.83 -1.68
CA ALA A 126 5.21 4.81 -2.70
C ALA A 126 6.24 5.83 -2.17
N HIS A 127 6.09 6.30 -0.92
CA HIS A 127 6.99 7.25 -0.26
C HIS A 127 8.42 6.73 -0.19
N SER A 128 8.61 5.42 0.03
CA SER A 128 9.91 4.75 0.11
C SER A 128 10.82 5.07 -1.09
N THR A 129 10.23 5.33 -2.27
CA THR A 129 10.94 5.73 -3.49
C THR A 129 11.73 7.04 -3.30
N ARG A 130 11.20 8.02 -2.54
CA ARG A 130 11.86 9.30 -2.23
C ARG A 130 13.08 9.09 -1.34
N VAL A 131 12.93 8.31 -0.27
CA VAL A 131 13.99 7.98 0.70
C VAL A 131 15.09 7.12 0.07
N ALA A 132 14.72 6.10 -0.71
CA ALA A 132 15.66 5.28 -1.46
C ALA A 132 16.45 6.10 -2.48
N SER A 133 15.80 7.06 -3.16
CA SER A 133 16.47 7.94 -4.14
C SER A 133 17.46 8.91 -3.51
N THR A 134 17.12 9.54 -2.39
CA THR A 134 18.03 10.45 -1.67
C THR A 134 19.22 9.71 -1.06
N SER A 135 18.98 8.54 -0.43
CA SER A 135 20.04 7.63 0.04
C SER A 135 20.97 7.21 -1.11
N ALA A 136 20.42 6.79 -2.25
CA ALA A 136 21.20 6.38 -3.42
C ALA A 136 21.89 7.55 -4.14
N ALA A 137 21.53 8.81 -3.87
CA ALA A 137 22.27 10.00 -4.29
C ALA A 137 23.45 10.27 -3.34
N MET A 138 23.24 10.15 -2.03
CA MET A 138 24.29 10.30 -1.01
C MET A 138 25.40 9.24 -1.17
N VAL A 139 25.03 7.97 -1.42
CA VAL A 139 25.98 6.88 -1.73
C VAL A 139 26.77 7.15 -3.02
N ARG A 140 26.25 7.96 -3.95
CA ARG A 140 26.95 8.43 -5.16
C ARG A 140 27.69 9.76 -4.97
N ASN A 141 27.85 10.21 -3.73
CA ASN A 141 28.56 11.44 -3.34
C ASN A 141 28.00 12.70 -4.03
N VAL A 142 26.69 12.75 -4.27
CA VAL A 142 26.00 13.98 -4.70
C VAL A 142 26.02 14.97 -3.53
N PRO A 143 26.32 16.27 -3.74
CA PRO A 143 26.36 17.25 -2.66
C PRO A 143 25.04 17.33 -1.88
N LEU A 144 25.12 17.46 -0.56
CA LEU A 144 23.93 17.44 0.30
C LEU A 144 22.93 18.56 -0.06
N ASP A 145 23.40 19.77 -0.38
CA ASP A 145 22.53 20.88 -0.80
C ASP A 145 21.74 20.55 -2.07
N VAL A 146 22.31 19.76 -2.99
CA VAL A 146 21.65 19.29 -4.20
C VAL A 146 20.59 18.24 -3.84
N ILE A 147 20.90 17.32 -2.91
CA ILE A 147 19.95 16.31 -2.45
C ILE A 147 18.76 16.96 -1.75
N LEU A 148 18.98 17.85 -0.78
CA LEU A 148 17.92 18.56 -0.05
C LEU A 148 17.03 19.35 -1.02
N ARG A 149 17.63 20.20 -1.86
CA ARG A 149 16.92 21.04 -2.85
C ARG A 149 16.14 20.20 -3.88
N SER A 150 16.67 19.06 -4.32
CA SER A 150 15.95 18.16 -5.24
C SER A 150 14.91 17.28 -4.56
N ALA A 151 15.00 17.08 -3.24
CA ALA A 151 14.02 16.35 -2.44
C ALA A 151 12.87 17.22 -1.91
N GLY A 152 12.96 18.54 -2.07
CA GLY A 152 12.02 19.49 -1.46
C GLY A 152 12.21 19.63 0.05
N TRP A 153 13.46 19.62 0.52
CA TRP A 153 13.84 19.85 1.91
C TRP A 153 14.68 21.14 2.01
N SER A 154 14.50 21.89 3.09
CA SER A 154 15.11 23.20 3.37
C SER A 154 16.16 23.15 4.48
#